data_AF-A0A913X5T7-F1
#
_entry.id   AF-A0A913X5T7-F1
#
_cell.length_a   1.000
_cell.length_b   1.000
_cell.length_c   1.000
_cell.angle_alpha   90.00
_cell.angle_beta   90.00
_cell.angle_gamma   90.00
#
_symmetry.space_group_name_H-M   'P 1'
#
loop_
_entity.id
_entity.type
_entity.pdbx_description
1 polymer ?
#
loop_
_entity_poly.entity_id
_entity_poly.type
_entity_poly.pdbx_seq_one_letter_code
_entity_poly.pdbx_strand_id
1 'polypeptide(L)'
;MAQRTADQPGCVGIHMALASYYLKMKDLTKAEEYLDNASKLDPGNSEVLWLQAKIRKDKSLEQQTKKCKEKFVPPKQGKLKMKDPFKVERCAFPTLTPQEFLLQYAVTGKPVIITGLVQHMTSSPWNIQYIKKVIGHNIIPTRQQSQESRTVAHIIDSLHNNRKSSCSYGWTMTSIGSDLTKDLCIPRYVADDFLQRTNTAYRDSWPCLYIESVGLTEHMQMEPFGLNCWIALFEGRKRFTFVRKEDMPCLYPYCNDNLDIAFYANINKPDLQDFPLLSTFTPLECILEPGEFLFIPSGTAYSSEALDDCLVLSGNYVDLSNIDCVKEELNAMKLSNLNIKELFEQLSSEAFPSKMWSCQNDLKWKEYKHWPRENYQMFDITQSDCL
;
A
#
# COMPACT_ATOMS: atom_id res chain seq x y z
N MET A 1 -43.24 -6.61 7.41
CA MET A 1 -44.16 -5.75 8.19
C MET A 1 -43.43 -4.45 8.44
N ALA A 2 -43.92 -3.38 7.81
CA ALA A 2 -43.33 -2.05 7.83
C ALA A 2 -43.55 -1.37 9.18
N GLN A 3 -42.50 -0.82 9.77
CA GLN A 3 -42.62 0.11 10.89
C GLN A 3 -42.39 1.52 10.36
N ARG A 4 -43.45 2.31 10.46
CA ARG A 4 -43.63 3.65 9.88
C ARG A 4 -42.68 4.66 10.51
N THR A 5 -41.82 5.25 9.69
CA THR A 5 -41.29 6.60 9.90
C THR A 5 -42.24 7.58 9.22
N ALA A 6 -42.94 8.39 10.00
CA ALA A 6 -43.62 9.58 9.51
C ALA A 6 -43.65 10.61 10.64
N ASP A 7 -42.84 11.67 10.52
CA ASP A 7 -43.38 13.03 10.44
C ASP A 7 -42.30 14.06 10.00
N GLN A 8 -42.62 14.74 8.89
CA GLN A 8 -42.07 15.99 8.31
C GLN A 8 -40.98 15.95 7.19
N PRO A 9 -41.03 16.89 6.21
CA PRO A 9 -40.93 16.64 4.76
C PRO A 9 -39.53 16.73 4.10
N GLY A 10 -38.44 16.57 4.85
CA GLY A 10 -37.06 16.73 4.38
C GLY A 10 -36.16 15.57 4.84
N CYS A 11 -36.55 14.33 4.53
CA CYS A 11 -35.89 13.14 5.05
C CYS A 11 -34.50 12.96 4.43
N VAL A 12 -33.47 12.76 5.26
CA VAL A 12 -32.09 12.37 4.88
C VAL A 12 -32.10 11.29 3.79
N GLY A 13 -33.02 10.32 3.90
CA GLY A 13 -33.19 9.25 2.92
C GLY A 13 -33.55 9.72 1.49
N ILE A 14 -34.30 10.82 1.34
CA ILE A 14 -34.60 11.41 0.01
C ILE A 14 -33.32 11.97 -0.61
N HIS A 15 -32.56 12.75 0.18
CA HIS A 15 -31.30 13.31 -0.26
C HIS A 15 -30.28 12.20 -0.60
N MET A 16 -30.20 11.14 0.20
CA MET A 16 -29.36 9.99 -0.10
C MET A 16 -29.80 9.21 -1.36
N ALA A 17 -31.10 9.04 -1.58
CA ALA A 17 -31.63 8.40 -2.79
C ALA A 17 -31.31 9.23 -4.04
N LEU A 18 -31.46 10.55 -3.97
CA LEU A 18 -31.09 11.47 -5.06
C LEU A 18 -29.58 11.48 -5.29
N ALA A 19 -28.77 11.52 -4.23
CA ALA A 19 -27.32 11.40 -4.34
C ALA A 19 -26.92 10.09 -5.04
N SER A 20 -27.53 8.97 -4.65
CA SER A 20 -27.31 7.66 -5.28
C SER A 20 -27.73 7.63 -6.76
N TYR A 21 -28.82 8.31 -7.11
CA TYR A 21 -29.24 8.47 -8.50
C TYR A 21 -28.19 9.24 -9.31
N TYR A 22 -27.74 10.40 -8.80
CA TYR A 22 -26.75 11.22 -9.51
C TYR A 22 -25.37 10.56 -9.58
N LEU A 23 -24.97 9.78 -8.57
CA LEU A 23 -23.80 8.90 -8.62
C LEU A 23 -23.88 7.91 -9.79
N LYS A 24 -25.02 7.24 -9.98
CA LYS A 24 -25.23 6.33 -11.12
C LYS A 24 -25.18 7.06 -12.47
N MET A 25 -25.61 8.32 -12.50
CA MET A 25 -25.52 9.19 -13.67
C MET A 25 -24.13 9.83 -13.85
N LYS A 26 -23.16 9.54 -12.96
CA LYS A 26 -21.81 10.13 -12.93
C LYS A 26 -21.81 11.66 -12.77
N ASP A 27 -22.85 12.22 -12.16
CA ASP A 27 -22.91 13.64 -11.80
C ASP A 27 -22.49 13.82 -10.33
N LEU A 28 -21.17 13.81 -10.11
CA LEU A 28 -20.59 13.91 -8.77
C LEU A 28 -20.91 15.25 -8.09
N THR A 29 -21.13 16.32 -8.87
CA THR A 29 -21.43 17.65 -8.33
C THR A 29 -22.82 17.68 -7.71
N LYS A 30 -23.84 17.20 -8.43
CA LYS A 30 -25.18 17.10 -7.85
C LYS A 30 -25.23 16.08 -6.73
N ALA A 31 -24.55 14.95 -6.88
CA ALA A 31 -24.51 13.95 -5.81
C ALA A 31 -23.95 14.54 -4.50
N GLU A 32 -22.86 15.31 -4.56
CA GLU A 32 -22.33 16.03 -3.40
C GLU A 32 -23.34 17.04 -2.83
N GLU A 33 -24.00 17.84 -3.67
CA GLU A 33 -25.01 18.81 -3.21
C GLU A 33 -26.13 18.15 -2.39
N TYR A 34 -26.63 17.00 -2.85
CA TYR A 34 -27.64 16.26 -2.10
C TYR A 34 -27.08 15.67 -0.81
N LEU A 35 -25.84 15.17 -0.79
CA LEU A 35 -25.22 14.70 0.45
C LEU A 35 -24.93 15.82 1.44
N ASP A 36 -24.56 17.01 0.98
CA ASP A 36 -24.37 18.18 1.84
C ASP A 36 -25.69 18.59 2.50
N ASN A 37 -26.80 18.50 1.76
CA ASN A 37 -28.13 18.71 2.33
C ASN A 37 -28.52 17.60 3.31
N ALA A 38 -28.20 16.33 3.02
CA ALA A 38 -28.37 15.22 3.96
C ALA A 38 -27.57 15.43 5.26
N SER A 39 -26.32 15.87 5.15
CA SER A 39 -25.43 16.13 6.28
C SER A 39 -25.90 17.30 7.14
N LYS A 40 -26.50 18.34 6.56
CA LYS A 40 -27.14 19.42 7.35
C LYS A 40 -28.32 18.93 8.18
N LEU A 41 -29.03 17.91 7.70
CA LEU A 41 -30.20 17.34 8.38
C LEU A 41 -29.80 16.31 9.45
N ASP A 42 -28.73 15.55 9.22
CA ASP A 42 -28.17 14.59 10.18
C ASP A 42 -26.61 14.58 10.10
N PRO A 43 -25.94 15.52 10.81
CA PRO A 43 -24.49 15.67 10.73
C PRO A 43 -23.69 14.47 11.25
N GLY A 44 -24.31 13.61 12.06
CA GLY A 44 -23.68 12.43 12.67
C GLY A 44 -23.81 11.16 11.83
N ASN A 45 -24.48 11.23 10.68
CA ASN A 45 -24.75 10.06 9.87
C ASN A 45 -23.49 9.52 9.20
N SER A 46 -23.00 8.36 9.65
CA SER A 46 -21.75 7.76 9.15
C SER A 46 -21.80 7.39 7.67
N GLU A 47 -22.97 7.00 7.15
CA GLU A 47 -23.15 6.65 5.74
C GLU A 47 -23.07 7.90 4.85
N VAL A 48 -23.74 8.99 5.25
CA VAL A 48 -23.65 10.28 4.53
C VAL A 48 -22.21 10.79 4.53
N LEU A 49 -21.54 10.80 5.68
CA LEU A 49 -20.15 11.27 5.81
C LEU A 49 -19.19 10.41 4.97
N TRP A 50 -19.38 9.10 4.96
CA TRP A 50 -18.58 8.18 4.15
C TRP A 50 -18.77 8.43 2.65
N LEU A 51 -20.01 8.58 2.19
CA LEU A 51 -20.31 8.92 0.79
C LEU A 51 -19.75 10.29 0.40
N GLN A 52 -19.82 11.30 1.29
CA GLN A 52 -19.21 12.61 1.04
C GLN A 52 -17.69 12.49 0.88
N ALA A 53 -17.02 11.73 1.74
CA ALA A 53 -15.59 11.48 1.63
C ALA A 53 -15.23 10.82 0.30
N LYS A 54 -15.98 9.78 -0.10
CA LYS A 54 -15.81 9.12 -1.41
C LYS A 54 -15.96 10.11 -2.56
N ILE A 55 -17.07 10.83 -2.63
CA ILE A 55 -17.38 11.75 -3.73
C ILE A 55 -16.36 12.87 -3.82
N ARG A 56 -15.98 13.47 -2.69
CA ARG A 56 -14.97 14.54 -2.67
C ARG A 56 -13.62 14.04 -3.15
N LYS A 57 -13.22 12.82 -2.75
CA LYS A 57 -12.00 12.17 -3.24
C LYS A 57 -12.07 11.93 -4.75
N ASP A 58 -13.15 11.33 -5.25
CA ASP A 58 -13.40 11.13 -6.69
C ASP A 58 -13.35 12.45 -7.48
N LYS A 59 -14.05 13.49 -7.03
CA LYS A 59 -14.04 14.81 -7.67
C LYS A 59 -12.64 15.41 -7.72
N SER A 60 -11.87 15.29 -6.64
CA SER A 60 -10.48 15.77 -6.61
C SER A 60 -9.63 15.06 -7.66
N LEU A 61 -9.74 13.73 -7.76
CA LEU A 61 -9.03 12.92 -8.76
C LEU A 61 -9.45 13.27 -10.20
N GLU A 62 -10.74 13.42 -10.47
CA GLU A 62 -11.26 13.85 -11.77
C GLU A 62 -10.76 15.25 -12.14
N GLN A 63 -10.75 16.19 -11.19
CA GLN A 63 -10.27 17.55 -11.42
C GLN A 63 -8.77 17.58 -11.72
N GLN A 64 -7.96 16.79 -11.00
CA GLN A 64 -6.53 16.67 -11.28
C GLN A 64 -6.29 16.10 -12.69
N THR A 65 -7.01 15.04 -13.05
CA THR A 65 -6.94 14.43 -14.39
C THR A 65 -7.36 15.43 -15.48
N LYS A 66 -8.45 16.18 -15.25
CA LYS A 66 -8.95 17.21 -16.17
C LYS A 66 -7.91 18.31 -16.39
N LYS A 67 -7.23 18.79 -15.34
CA LYS A 67 -6.14 19.76 -15.46
C LYS A 67 -4.99 19.23 -16.33
N CYS A 68 -4.66 17.94 -16.24
CA CYS A 68 -3.68 17.33 -17.13
C CYS A 68 -4.17 17.27 -18.59
N LYS A 69 -5.45 16.92 -18.81
CA LYS A 69 -6.07 16.94 -20.16
C LYS A 69 -6.08 18.32 -20.80
N GLU A 70 -6.37 19.37 -20.03
CA GLU A 70 -6.37 20.76 -20.53
C GLU A 70 -4.98 21.23 -20.96
N LYS A 71 -3.93 20.73 -20.30
CA LYS A 71 -2.52 21.01 -20.66
C LYS A 71 -1.99 20.10 -21.76
N PHE A 72 -2.68 19.02 -22.09
CA PHE A 72 -2.23 18.05 -23.06
C PHE A 72 -2.35 18.60 -24.48
N VAL A 73 -1.24 18.61 -25.20
CA VAL A 73 -1.19 18.98 -26.61
C VAL A 73 -0.80 17.74 -27.41
N PRO A 74 -1.71 17.17 -28.23
CA PRO A 74 -1.37 16.01 -29.06
C PRO A 74 -0.30 16.39 -30.10
N PRO A 75 0.60 15.46 -30.46
CA PRO A 75 1.61 15.71 -31.47
C PRO A 75 0.97 16.00 -32.82
N LYS A 76 1.53 16.97 -33.57
CA LYS A 76 1.03 17.34 -34.90
C LYS A 76 1.17 16.23 -35.94
N GLN A 77 2.15 15.35 -35.75
CA GLN A 77 2.44 14.21 -36.62
C GLN A 77 2.98 13.05 -35.78
N GLY A 78 2.67 11.81 -36.17
CA GLY A 78 3.08 10.59 -35.47
C GLY A 78 2.00 10.04 -34.52
N LYS A 79 2.11 8.74 -34.20
CA LYS A 79 1.25 8.10 -33.20
C LYS A 79 1.77 8.41 -31.80
N LEU A 80 0.87 8.51 -30.83
CA LEU A 80 1.24 8.57 -29.42
C LEU A 80 2.06 7.33 -29.05
N LYS A 81 3.08 7.53 -28.20
CA LYS A 81 3.88 6.45 -27.61
C LYS A 81 4.17 6.82 -26.16
N MET A 82 4.21 5.82 -25.28
CA MET A 82 4.80 5.99 -23.95
C MET A 82 6.30 6.27 -24.05
N LYS A 83 6.82 7.05 -23.10
CA LYS A 83 8.25 7.32 -22.96
C LYS A 83 8.95 6.10 -22.34
N ASP A 84 10.21 5.89 -22.73
CA ASP A 84 11.01 4.80 -22.17
C ASP A 84 11.31 5.07 -20.69
N PRO A 85 11.20 4.06 -19.80
CA PRO A 85 11.27 4.26 -18.36
C PRO A 85 12.65 4.69 -17.87
N PHE A 86 12.67 5.54 -16.84
CA PHE A 86 13.87 5.74 -16.03
C PHE A 86 14.11 4.52 -15.14
N LYS A 87 15.37 4.28 -14.74
CA LYS A 87 15.68 3.20 -13.80
C LYS A 87 15.51 3.66 -12.37
N VAL A 88 14.95 2.78 -11.53
CA VAL A 88 14.92 2.98 -10.07
C VAL A 88 16.36 3.01 -9.55
N GLU A 89 16.64 3.94 -8.65
CA GLU A 89 17.96 4.12 -8.05
C GLU A 89 18.35 2.92 -7.17
N ARG A 90 19.65 2.60 -7.17
CA ARG A 90 20.25 1.53 -6.37
C ARG A 90 21.34 2.09 -5.47
N CYS A 91 21.26 1.77 -4.18
CA CYS A 91 22.29 2.05 -3.19
C CYS A 91 22.83 0.73 -2.63
N ALA A 92 24.14 0.64 -2.42
CA ALA A 92 24.73 -0.56 -1.84
C ALA A 92 24.55 -0.58 -0.32
N PHE A 93 24.23 -1.73 0.26
CA PHE A 93 24.35 -1.90 1.71
C PHE A 93 25.83 -2.02 2.11
N PRO A 94 26.30 -1.39 3.22
CA PRO A 94 25.58 -0.53 4.16
C PRO A 94 25.83 0.98 3.92
N THR A 95 26.03 1.42 2.67
CA THR A 95 26.48 2.81 2.40
C THR A 95 25.43 3.87 2.68
N LEU A 96 24.14 3.51 2.67
CA LEU A 96 23.03 4.40 2.97
C LEU A 96 22.74 4.37 4.47
N THR A 97 22.80 5.51 5.15
CA THR A 97 22.42 5.62 6.57
C THR A 97 20.89 5.68 6.74
N PRO A 98 20.33 5.36 7.94
CA PRO A 98 18.89 5.49 8.19
C PRO A 98 18.36 6.92 7.98
N GLN A 99 19.12 7.93 8.41
CA GLN A 99 18.75 9.32 8.23
C GLN A 99 18.75 9.75 6.76
N GLU A 100 19.75 9.34 5.97
CA GLU A 100 19.75 9.60 4.52
C GLU A 100 18.61 8.87 3.83
N PHE A 101 18.32 7.63 4.21
CA PHE A 101 17.16 6.89 3.70
C PHE A 101 15.86 7.66 3.94
N LEU A 102 15.63 8.11 5.17
CA LEU A 102 14.45 8.87 5.55
C LEU A 102 14.33 10.16 4.73
N LEU A 103 15.38 10.99 4.71
CA LEU A 103 15.34 12.33 4.12
C LEU A 103 15.38 12.32 2.59
N GLN A 104 16.14 11.42 1.96
CA GLN A 104 16.34 11.42 0.50
C GLN A 104 15.35 10.53 -0.27
N TYR A 105 14.64 9.63 0.43
CA TYR A 105 13.74 8.67 -0.22
C TYR A 105 12.34 8.65 0.39
N ALA A 106 12.23 8.42 1.71
CA ALA A 106 10.91 8.30 2.34
C ALA A 106 10.15 9.63 2.35
N VAL A 107 10.76 10.71 2.83
CA VAL A 107 10.18 12.06 2.86
C VAL A 107 9.91 12.61 1.46
N THR A 108 10.84 12.41 0.53
CA THR A 108 10.69 12.93 -0.85
C THR A 108 9.81 12.06 -1.74
N GLY A 109 9.30 10.92 -1.24
CA GLY A 109 8.43 10.04 -2.00
C GLY A 109 9.13 9.36 -3.19
N LYS A 110 10.40 8.96 -3.04
CA LYS A 110 11.21 8.36 -4.11
C LYS A 110 11.48 6.87 -3.85
N PRO A 111 11.08 5.95 -4.75
CA PRO A 111 11.45 4.54 -4.66
C PRO A 111 12.96 4.33 -4.75
N VAL A 112 13.48 3.38 -3.98
CA VAL A 112 14.91 3.02 -3.98
C VAL A 112 15.10 1.53 -3.73
N ILE A 113 16.16 0.99 -4.34
CA ILE A 113 16.61 -0.38 -4.11
C ILE A 113 17.90 -0.35 -3.29
N ILE A 114 17.95 -1.12 -2.21
CA ILE A 114 19.13 -1.32 -1.39
C ILE A 114 19.70 -2.72 -1.69
N THR A 115 20.81 -2.75 -2.43
CA THR A 115 21.41 -4.01 -2.93
C THR A 115 22.22 -4.70 -1.83
N GLY A 116 22.07 -6.02 -1.71
CA GLY A 116 22.81 -6.84 -0.74
C GLY A 116 22.22 -6.86 0.67
N LEU A 117 21.18 -6.06 0.95
CA LEU A 117 20.58 -5.96 2.28
C LEU A 117 19.91 -7.26 2.73
N VAL A 118 19.19 -7.94 1.83
CA VAL A 118 18.32 -9.09 2.20
C VAL A 118 19.14 -10.25 2.78
N GLN A 119 20.40 -10.40 2.37
CA GLN A 119 21.32 -11.42 2.89
C GLN A 119 21.61 -11.23 4.39
N HIS A 120 21.42 -10.02 4.93
CA HIS A 120 21.61 -9.70 6.34
C HIS A 120 20.31 -9.78 7.15
N MET A 121 19.16 -9.99 6.50
CA MET A 121 17.86 -10.12 7.19
C MET A 121 17.69 -11.48 7.86
N THR A 122 18.41 -12.52 7.42
CA THR A 122 18.26 -13.88 7.95
C THR A 122 19.62 -14.56 8.15
N SER A 123 19.75 -15.39 9.18
CA SER A 123 20.98 -16.17 9.43
C SER A 123 21.26 -17.22 8.36
N SER A 124 20.19 -17.77 7.76
CA SER A 124 20.26 -18.74 6.66
C SER A 124 19.61 -18.14 5.41
N PRO A 125 20.13 -18.42 4.20
CA PRO A 125 19.51 -17.95 2.97
C PRO A 125 18.15 -18.61 2.81
N TRP A 126 17.08 -17.82 2.81
CA TRP A 126 15.74 -18.34 2.55
C TRP A 126 15.56 -18.54 1.04
N ASN A 127 14.97 -19.68 0.69
CA ASN A 127 14.49 -20.02 -0.63
C ASN A 127 13.24 -20.91 -0.44
N ILE A 128 12.45 -21.12 -1.49
CA ILE A 128 11.19 -21.87 -1.45
C ILE A 128 11.39 -23.27 -0.85
N GLN A 129 12.52 -23.93 -1.15
CA GLN A 129 12.85 -25.25 -0.57
C GLN A 129 13.14 -25.18 0.93
N TYR A 130 13.83 -24.13 1.38
CA TYR A 130 14.06 -23.88 2.81
C TYR A 130 12.74 -23.63 3.54
N ILE A 131 11.84 -22.81 2.98
CA ILE A 131 10.52 -22.57 3.56
C ILE A 131 9.72 -23.88 3.63
N LYS A 132 9.73 -24.69 2.56
CA LYS A 132 9.13 -26.02 2.56
C LYS A 132 9.70 -26.91 3.66
N LYS A 133 11.01 -26.89 3.88
CA LYS A 133 11.67 -27.70 4.92
C LYS A 133 11.26 -27.28 6.33
N VAL A 134 11.26 -25.98 6.62
CA VAL A 134 11.03 -25.47 7.98
C VAL A 134 9.55 -25.48 8.36
N ILE A 135 8.69 -24.96 7.48
CA ILE A 135 7.26 -24.77 7.79
C ILE A 135 6.32 -25.58 6.89
N GLY A 136 6.85 -26.49 6.07
CA GLY A 136 6.03 -27.27 5.13
C GLY A 136 4.93 -28.10 5.77
N HIS A 137 5.07 -28.45 7.05
CA HIS A 137 4.08 -29.19 7.83
C HIS A 137 2.98 -28.30 8.41
N ASN A 138 3.16 -26.97 8.43
CA ASN A 138 2.18 -26.03 8.96
C ASN A 138 0.95 -26.01 8.07
N ILE A 139 -0.21 -26.08 8.70
CA ILE A 139 -1.51 -25.87 8.07
C ILE A 139 -1.86 -24.40 8.30
N ILE A 140 -1.89 -23.59 7.25
CA ILE A 140 -2.10 -22.14 7.38
C ILE A 140 -3.24 -21.72 6.45
N PRO A 141 -4.21 -20.92 6.92
CA PRO A 141 -5.26 -20.39 6.05
C PRO A 141 -4.62 -19.55 4.94
N THR A 142 -4.97 -19.87 3.69
CA THR A 142 -4.53 -19.10 2.53
C THR A 142 -5.44 -17.90 2.32
N ARG A 143 -4.89 -16.69 2.16
CA ARG A 143 -5.68 -15.47 1.90
C ARG A 143 -6.47 -15.52 0.58
N GLN A 144 -6.05 -16.33 -0.41
CA GLN A 144 -6.64 -16.35 -1.76
C GLN A 144 -7.65 -17.48 -2.05
N GLN A 145 -7.83 -18.47 -1.17
CA GLN A 145 -8.77 -19.58 -1.43
C GLN A 145 -9.68 -19.84 -0.24
N SER A 146 -10.99 -19.72 -0.49
CA SER A 146 -12.03 -20.13 0.42
C SER A 146 -11.97 -21.65 0.67
N GLN A 147 -11.79 -22.01 1.94
CA GLN A 147 -12.27 -23.23 2.61
C GLN A 147 -11.48 -24.55 2.63
N GLU A 148 -10.27 -24.68 2.10
CA GLU A 148 -9.44 -25.87 2.41
C GLU A 148 -8.10 -25.48 3.03
N SER A 149 -7.98 -25.76 4.33
CA SER A 149 -6.70 -25.67 5.03
C SER A 149 -5.74 -26.72 4.46
N ARG A 150 -4.66 -26.26 3.82
CA ARG A 150 -3.62 -27.12 3.22
C ARG A 150 -2.28 -26.87 3.89
N THR A 151 -1.39 -27.86 3.82
CA THR A 151 -0.03 -27.69 4.31
C THR A 151 0.76 -26.78 3.37
N VAL A 152 1.71 -26.02 3.91
CA VAL A 152 2.61 -25.19 3.09
C VAL A 152 3.37 -26.03 2.05
N ALA A 153 3.76 -27.25 2.40
CA ALA A 153 4.42 -28.16 1.45
C ALA A 153 3.52 -28.50 0.25
N HIS A 154 2.22 -28.76 0.48
CA HIS A 154 1.28 -29.03 -0.59
C HIS A 154 1.08 -27.80 -1.49
N ILE A 155 1.03 -26.60 -0.91
CA ILE A 155 0.94 -25.34 -1.65
C ILE A 155 2.16 -25.18 -2.57
N ILE A 156 3.37 -25.37 -2.02
CA ILE A 156 4.62 -25.30 -2.79
C ILE A 156 4.66 -26.35 -3.92
N ASP A 157 4.25 -27.59 -3.64
CA ASP A 157 4.20 -28.64 -4.66
C ASP A 157 3.17 -28.35 -5.76
N SER A 158 2.06 -27.69 -5.40
CA SER A 158 1.04 -27.31 -6.37
C SER A 158 1.52 -26.23 -7.37
N LEU A 159 2.38 -25.31 -6.92
CA LEU A 159 2.99 -24.27 -7.78
C LEU A 159 3.81 -24.90 -8.91
N HIS A 160 4.65 -25.88 -8.57
CA HIS A 160 5.49 -26.57 -9.57
C HIS A 160 4.67 -27.43 -10.54
N ASN A 161 3.63 -28.09 -10.05
CA ASN A 161 2.85 -29.05 -10.84
C ASN A 161 1.78 -28.40 -11.71
N ASN A 162 1.26 -27.22 -11.35
CA ASN A 162 0.09 -26.62 -11.97
C ASN A 162 0.40 -25.26 -12.64
N ARG A 163 1.37 -25.26 -13.57
CA ARG A 163 1.87 -24.06 -14.28
C ARG A 163 0.84 -23.32 -15.17
N LYS A 164 -0.43 -23.72 -15.17
CA LYS A 164 -1.47 -23.14 -16.07
C LYS A 164 -2.12 -21.86 -15.53
N SER A 165 -1.98 -21.57 -14.24
CA SER A 165 -2.54 -20.36 -13.62
C SER A 165 -1.52 -19.72 -12.69
N SER A 166 -1.27 -18.44 -12.85
CA SER A 166 -0.46 -17.68 -11.89
C SER A 166 -1.20 -17.55 -10.55
N CYS A 167 -0.52 -17.76 -9.43
CA CYS A 167 -1.09 -17.64 -8.09
C CYS A 167 -0.09 -17.04 -7.09
N SER A 168 -0.63 -16.51 -5.99
CA SER A 168 0.13 -15.98 -4.86
C SER A 168 -0.38 -16.57 -3.56
N TYR A 169 0.53 -17.05 -2.72
CA TYR A 169 0.23 -17.55 -1.40
C TYR A 169 0.97 -16.73 -0.37
N GLY A 170 0.21 -16.04 0.49
CA GLY A 170 0.75 -15.11 1.48
C GLY A 170 0.28 -15.42 2.89
N TRP A 171 1.18 -15.25 3.85
CA TRP A 171 0.90 -15.41 5.29
C TRP A 171 1.58 -14.32 6.11
N THR A 172 1.00 -13.93 7.25
CA THR A 172 1.69 -13.00 8.15
C THR A 172 2.82 -13.73 8.86
N MET A 173 3.93 -13.05 9.09
CA MET A 173 5.03 -13.63 9.86
C MET A 173 4.60 -13.98 11.30
N THR A 174 3.64 -13.23 11.87
CA THR A 174 3.04 -13.55 13.16
C THR A 174 2.24 -14.87 13.12
N SER A 175 1.57 -15.22 12.01
CA SER A 175 0.78 -16.46 11.91
C SER A 175 1.62 -17.69 11.58
N ILE A 176 2.77 -17.55 10.91
CA ILE A 176 3.66 -18.67 10.57
C ILE A 176 4.34 -19.26 11.81
N GLY A 177 4.51 -18.48 12.88
CA GLY A 177 5.06 -18.94 14.16
C GLY A 177 6.58 -18.73 14.32
N SER A 178 7.14 -19.36 15.35
CA SER A 178 8.48 -19.00 15.87
C SER A 178 9.65 -19.44 14.99
N ASP A 179 9.50 -20.46 14.14
CA ASP A 179 10.66 -21.12 13.53
C ASP A 179 11.34 -20.31 12.43
N LEU A 180 10.59 -19.54 11.64
CA LEU A 180 11.18 -18.58 10.70
C LEU A 180 11.54 -17.26 11.39
N THR A 181 10.75 -16.83 12.37
CA THR A 181 10.91 -15.51 12.98
C THR A 181 12.12 -15.42 13.91
N LYS A 182 12.63 -16.53 14.46
CA LYS A 182 13.86 -16.57 15.27
C LYS A 182 15.08 -15.98 14.57
N ASP A 183 15.20 -16.19 13.26
CA ASP A 183 16.34 -15.76 12.45
C ASP A 183 16.12 -14.42 11.75
N LEU A 184 14.89 -13.87 11.79
CA LEU A 184 14.52 -12.68 11.04
C LEU A 184 14.98 -11.39 11.74
N CYS A 185 15.64 -10.54 10.97
CA CYS A 185 16.06 -9.20 11.33
C CYS A 185 15.35 -8.19 10.42
N ILE A 186 14.71 -7.18 11.02
CA ILE A 186 14.10 -6.07 10.31
C ILE A 186 15.16 -4.99 10.08
N PRO A 187 15.40 -4.54 8.83
CA PRO A 187 16.42 -3.55 8.53
C PRO A 187 16.18 -2.22 9.23
N ARG A 188 17.28 -1.55 9.60
CA ARG A 188 17.33 -0.23 10.24
C ARG A 188 16.47 0.85 9.60
N TYR A 189 16.27 0.77 8.29
CA TYR A 189 15.50 1.73 7.50
C TYR A 189 14.00 1.73 7.82
N VAL A 190 13.47 0.60 8.30
CA VAL A 190 12.02 0.38 8.52
C VAL A 190 11.72 -0.16 9.92
N ALA A 191 12.73 -0.25 10.78
CA ALA A 191 12.65 -0.85 12.13
C ALA A 191 11.90 0.03 13.15
N ASP A 192 11.76 1.33 12.86
CA ASP A 192 11.09 2.33 13.68
C ASP A 192 9.60 2.52 13.34
N ASP A 193 8.96 1.43 12.90
CA ASP A 193 7.54 1.36 12.54
C ASP A 193 6.57 1.71 13.69
N PHE A 194 5.80 2.78 13.49
CA PHE A 194 4.79 3.28 14.43
C PHE A 194 3.62 2.32 14.61
N LEU A 195 3.33 1.42 13.66
CA LEU A 195 2.30 0.40 13.85
C LEU A 195 2.66 -0.55 15.02
N GLN A 196 3.96 -0.82 15.25
CA GLN A 196 4.42 -1.63 16.38
C GLN A 196 4.19 -0.95 17.74
N ARG A 197 3.92 0.35 17.74
CA ARG A 197 3.66 1.18 18.94
C ARG A 197 2.17 1.27 19.28
N THR A 198 1.32 0.65 18.46
CA THR A 198 -0.13 0.58 18.66
C THR A 198 -0.54 -0.73 19.32
N ASN A 199 -1.73 -0.76 19.92
CA ASN A 199 -2.39 -1.98 20.36
C ASN A 199 -3.59 -2.30 19.46
N THR A 200 -3.35 -2.32 18.14
CA THR A 200 -4.37 -2.62 17.13
C THR A 200 -4.02 -3.88 16.36
N ALA A 201 -4.98 -4.44 15.61
CA ALA A 201 -4.74 -5.58 14.73
C ALA A 201 -3.61 -5.34 13.69
N TYR A 202 -3.34 -4.08 13.33
CA TYR A 202 -2.32 -3.72 12.34
C TYR A 202 -0.89 -3.96 12.82
N ARG A 203 -0.65 -4.03 14.13
CA ARG A 203 0.64 -4.40 14.70
C ARG A 203 1.15 -5.75 14.18
N ASP A 204 0.24 -6.70 13.96
CA ASP A 204 0.54 -8.09 13.57
C ASP A 204 0.21 -8.40 12.10
N SER A 205 -0.21 -7.40 11.32
CA SER A 205 -0.53 -7.55 9.90
C SER A 205 0.71 -7.76 9.03
N TRP A 206 1.86 -7.20 9.43
CA TRP A 206 3.10 -7.20 8.65
C TRP A 206 4.34 -7.50 9.48
N PRO A 207 5.44 -7.93 8.84
CA PRO A 207 5.54 -8.34 7.43
C PRO A 207 4.80 -9.65 7.10
N CYS A 208 4.56 -9.85 5.80
CA CYS A 208 3.98 -11.04 5.20
C CYS A 208 4.99 -11.72 4.28
N LEU A 209 5.04 -13.06 4.34
CA LEU A 209 5.81 -13.89 3.43
C LEU A 209 4.91 -14.35 2.28
N TYR A 210 5.38 -14.18 1.05
CA TYR A 210 4.69 -14.57 -0.16
C TYR A 210 5.52 -15.55 -0.97
N ILE A 211 4.83 -16.57 -1.49
CA ILE A 211 5.33 -17.42 -2.58
C ILE A 211 4.45 -17.15 -3.79
N GLU A 212 5.09 -16.68 -4.85
CA GLU A 212 4.42 -16.25 -6.08
C GLU A 212 4.91 -17.08 -7.25
N SER A 213 4.00 -17.51 -8.12
CA SER A 213 4.38 -18.20 -9.35
C SER A 213 4.80 -17.20 -10.44
N VAL A 214 5.69 -17.62 -11.32
CA VAL A 214 5.99 -16.91 -12.58
C VAL A 214 4.73 -16.49 -13.33
N GLY A 215 4.77 -15.29 -13.92
CA GLY A 215 3.67 -14.70 -14.67
C GLY A 215 2.56 -14.08 -13.81
N LEU A 216 2.66 -14.12 -12.48
CA LEU A 216 1.77 -13.37 -11.61
C LEU A 216 1.94 -11.87 -11.87
N THR A 217 0.86 -11.23 -12.31
CA THR A 217 0.83 -9.79 -12.53
C THR A 217 -0.10 -9.10 -11.53
N GLU A 218 0.42 -8.08 -10.85
CA GLU A 218 -0.39 -7.14 -10.08
C GLU A 218 -0.58 -5.88 -10.92
N HIS A 219 -1.85 -5.54 -11.16
CA HIS A 219 -2.18 -4.32 -11.90
C HIS A 219 -1.78 -3.08 -11.11
N MET A 220 -1.74 -1.94 -11.81
CA MET A 220 -1.41 -0.65 -11.22
C MET A 220 -2.25 -0.41 -9.96
N GLN A 221 -1.59 -0.22 -8.83
CA GLN A 221 -2.19 -0.08 -7.51
C GLN A 221 -1.36 0.86 -6.64
N MET A 222 -1.89 1.20 -5.47
CA MET A 222 -1.22 1.98 -4.43
C MET A 222 -1.39 1.27 -3.10
N GLU A 223 -0.46 1.49 -2.17
CA GLU A 223 -0.61 0.98 -0.81
C GLU A 223 -1.82 1.63 -0.11
N PRO A 224 -2.64 0.84 0.60
CA PRO A 224 -3.80 1.36 1.32
C PRO A 224 -3.35 2.25 2.49
N PHE A 225 -4.26 3.09 2.97
CA PHE A 225 -4.08 3.98 4.12
C PHE A 225 -2.88 4.93 4.04
N GLY A 226 -2.30 5.17 2.86
CA GLY A 226 -1.08 5.99 2.75
C GLY A 226 0.13 5.36 3.43
N LEU A 227 0.17 4.03 3.54
CA LEU A 227 1.30 3.31 4.13
C LEU A 227 2.52 3.34 3.19
N ASN A 228 3.70 3.37 3.79
CA ASN A 228 4.93 2.98 3.10
C ASN A 228 4.94 1.46 2.98
N CYS A 229 5.64 0.94 1.98
CA CYS A 229 5.83 -0.49 1.77
C CYS A 229 7.30 -0.79 1.48
N TRP A 230 7.74 -1.98 1.89
CA TRP A 230 9.02 -2.52 1.50
C TRP A 230 8.89 -3.97 1.05
N ILE A 231 9.80 -4.38 0.17
CA ILE A 231 9.84 -5.70 -0.46
C ILE A 231 11.28 -6.21 -0.41
N ALA A 232 11.50 -7.30 0.33
CA ALA A 232 12.74 -8.05 0.33
C ALA A 232 12.60 -9.28 -0.56
N LEU A 233 13.38 -9.35 -1.64
CA LEU A 233 13.35 -10.47 -2.58
C LEU A 233 14.44 -11.50 -2.22
N PHE A 234 14.00 -12.69 -1.80
CA PHE A 234 14.90 -13.77 -1.40
C PHE A 234 15.23 -14.72 -2.57
N GLU A 235 14.25 -14.98 -3.43
CA GLU A 235 14.38 -15.87 -4.60
C GLU A 235 13.51 -15.35 -5.75
N GLY A 236 13.93 -15.61 -6.99
CA GLY A 236 13.23 -15.22 -8.21
C GLY A 236 13.55 -13.79 -8.67
N ARG A 237 12.85 -13.31 -9.71
CA ARG A 237 12.97 -11.94 -10.21
C ARG A 237 11.58 -11.35 -10.38
N LYS A 238 11.42 -10.08 -9.98
CA LYS A 238 10.14 -9.37 -10.09
C LYS A 238 10.33 -8.02 -10.76
N ARG A 239 9.61 -7.78 -11.86
CA ARG A 239 9.59 -6.48 -12.54
C ARG A 239 8.63 -5.57 -11.81
N PHE A 240 9.02 -4.33 -11.58
CA PHE A 240 8.15 -3.27 -11.09
C PHE A 240 8.18 -2.09 -12.04
N THR A 241 7.02 -1.48 -12.23
CA THR A 241 6.87 -0.21 -12.94
C THR A 241 6.15 0.78 -12.05
N PHE A 242 6.77 1.93 -11.80
CA PHE A 242 6.26 2.97 -10.92
C PHE A 242 5.87 4.22 -11.72
N VAL A 243 4.90 4.93 -11.17
CA VAL A 243 4.51 6.25 -11.63
C VAL A 243 4.70 7.21 -10.48
N ARG A 244 5.41 8.32 -10.75
CA ARG A 244 5.67 9.33 -9.75
C ARG A 244 4.36 9.95 -9.27
N LYS A 245 4.31 10.37 -8.01
CA LYS A 245 3.09 10.91 -7.39
C LYS A 245 2.52 12.09 -8.16
N GLU A 246 3.38 12.95 -8.71
CA GLU A 246 2.99 14.10 -9.55
C GLU A 246 2.37 13.70 -10.90
N ASP A 247 2.71 12.52 -11.41
CA ASP A 247 2.23 11.99 -12.70
C ASP A 247 0.99 11.08 -12.52
N MET A 248 0.61 10.75 -11.28
CA MET A 248 -0.53 9.89 -10.94
C MET A 248 -1.85 10.30 -11.64
N PRO A 249 -2.20 11.59 -11.80
CA PRO A 249 -3.40 11.99 -12.55
C PRO A 249 -3.41 11.53 -14.02
N CYS A 250 -2.25 11.23 -14.61
CA CYS A 250 -2.15 10.71 -15.97
C CYS A 250 -2.58 9.25 -16.10
N LEU A 251 -2.80 8.55 -14.97
CA LEU A 251 -3.31 7.18 -14.90
C LEU A 251 -4.83 7.09 -14.85
N TYR A 252 -5.53 8.23 -14.91
CA TYR A 252 -6.99 8.31 -14.81
C TYR A 252 -7.47 7.63 -13.52
N PRO A 253 -7.01 8.12 -12.35
CA PRO A 253 -7.37 7.56 -11.06
C PRO A 253 -8.86 7.76 -10.74
N TYR A 254 -9.40 6.83 -9.96
CA TYR A 254 -10.72 6.94 -9.34
C TYR A 254 -10.71 6.25 -7.97
N CYS A 255 -11.65 6.62 -7.13
CA CYS A 255 -11.88 6.04 -5.80
C CYS A 255 -12.85 4.86 -5.91
N ASN A 256 -12.38 3.67 -5.56
CA ASN A 256 -13.22 2.48 -5.53
C ASN A 256 -14.16 2.48 -4.30
N ASP A 257 -14.96 1.43 -4.16
CA ASP A 257 -15.93 1.31 -3.07
C ASP A 257 -15.30 1.10 -1.68
N ASN A 258 -13.99 0.82 -1.61
CA ASN A 258 -13.23 0.70 -0.37
C ASN A 258 -12.48 1.99 0.00
N LEU A 259 -12.69 3.07 -0.75
CA LEU A 259 -11.93 4.33 -0.67
C LEU A 259 -10.46 4.25 -1.14
N ASP A 260 -10.06 3.14 -1.75
CA ASP A 260 -8.74 2.98 -2.35
C ASP A 260 -8.70 3.64 -3.73
N ILE A 261 -7.51 4.11 -4.12
CA ILE A 261 -7.28 4.66 -5.45
C ILE A 261 -7.03 3.49 -6.42
N ALA A 262 -7.87 3.42 -7.45
CA ALA A 262 -7.72 2.51 -8.58
C ALA A 262 -7.53 3.33 -9.87
N PHE A 263 -7.13 2.67 -10.95
CA PHE A 263 -6.74 3.33 -12.19
C PHE A 263 -7.47 2.72 -13.38
N TYR A 264 -8.05 3.57 -14.23
CA TYR A 264 -8.64 3.08 -15.48
C TYR A 264 -7.56 2.71 -16.51
N ALA A 265 -6.44 3.42 -16.50
CA ALA A 265 -5.38 3.21 -17.47
C ALA A 265 -4.47 2.04 -17.08
N ASN A 266 -4.17 1.16 -18.04
CA ASN A 266 -3.24 0.05 -17.86
C ASN A 266 -1.91 0.36 -18.55
N ILE A 267 -0.85 0.64 -17.79
CA ILE A 267 0.46 0.97 -18.37
C ILE A 267 1.18 -0.23 -19.00
N ASN A 268 0.84 -1.47 -18.58
CA ASN A 268 1.44 -2.69 -19.13
C ASN A 268 0.79 -3.06 -20.48
N LYS A 269 -0.41 -2.54 -20.76
CA LYS A 269 -1.14 -2.66 -22.03
C LYS A 269 -1.78 -1.31 -22.38
N PRO A 270 -0.99 -0.29 -22.76
CA PRO A 270 -1.45 1.09 -22.85
C PRO A 270 -2.39 1.29 -24.04
N ASP A 271 -3.61 1.74 -23.76
CA ASP A 271 -4.53 2.27 -24.74
C ASP A 271 -4.39 3.80 -24.82
N LEU A 272 -3.57 4.27 -25.77
CA LEU A 272 -3.29 5.68 -25.95
C LEU A 272 -4.40 6.43 -26.70
N GLN A 273 -5.40 5.73 -27.23
CA GLN A 273 -6.57 6.35 -27.84
C GLN A 273 -7.51 6.87 -26.74
N ASP A 274 -7.82 6.02 -25.77
CA ASP A 274 -8.72 6.37 -24.66
C ASP A 274 -7.98 7.04 -23.49
N PHE A 275 -6.69 6.70 -23.31
CA PHE A 275 -5.82 7.23 -22.24
C PHE A 275 -4.57 7.96 -22.77
N PRO A 276 -4.71 9.03 -23.59
CA PRO A 276 -3.58 9.74 -24.19
C PRO A 276 -2.59 10.35 -23.19
N LEU A 277 -3.02 10.64 -21.95
CA LEU A 277 -2.11 11.16 -20.91
C LEU A 277 -0.99 10.19 -20.53
N LEU A 278 -1.11 8.90 -20.82
CA LEU A 278 -0.01 7.94 -20.63
C LEU A 278 1.25 8.29 -21.43
N SER A 279 1.13 9.13 -22.47
CA SER A 279 2.27 9.59 -23.27
C SER A 279 3.00 10.81 -22.69
N THR A 280 2.50 11.44 -21.63
CA THR A 280 3.03 12.72 -21.14
C THR A 280 4.11 12.57 -20.08
N PHE A 281 4.13 11.46 -19.35
CA PHE A 281 5.08 11.21 -18.27
C PHE A 281 6.07 10.09 -18.62
N THR A 282 7.13 9.99 -17.82
CA THR A 282 8.12 8.91 -17.91
C THR A 282 8.00 8.02 -16.67
N PRO A 283 7.63 6.73 -16.82
CA PRO A 283 7.59 5.82 -15.68
C PRO A 283 9.00 5.51 -15.16
N LEU A 284 9.08 4.95 -13.95
CA LEU A 284 10.30 4.30 -13.45
C LEU A 284 10.12 2.78 -13.56
N GLU A 285 11.20 2.06 -13.84
CA GLU A 285 11.16 0.60 -13.94
C GLU A 285 12.41 -0.03 -13.29
N CYS A 286 12.21 -1.18 -12.64
CA CYS A 286 13.28 -2.07 -12.26
C CYS A 286 12.88 -3.54 -12.48
N ILE A 287 13.90 -4.39 -12.63
CA ILE A 287 13.80 -5.80 -12.27
C ILE A 287 14.48 -5.88 -10.92
N LEU A 288 13.75 -6.32 -9.90
CA LEU A 288 14.26 -6.61 -8.57
C LEU A 288 14.91 -8.00 -8.61
N GLU A 289 16.15 -8.09 -8.15
CA GLU A 289 16.97 -9.31 -8.15
C GLU A 289 17.09 -9.91 -6.74
N PRO A 290 17.39 -11.22 -6.60
CA PRO A 290 17.59 -11.84 -5.29
C PRO A 290 18.66 -11.12 -4.47
N GLY A 291 18.37 -10.85 -3.20
CA GLY A 291 19.28 -10.10 -2.32
C GLY A 291 18.97 -8.59 -2.26
N GLU A 292 18.09 -8.09 -3.13
CA GLU A 292 17.70 -6.67 -3.17
C GLU A 292 16.47 -6.39 -2.30
N PHE A 293 16.51 -5.23 -1.62
CA PHE A 293 15.40 -4.68 -0.85
C PHE A 293 14.86 -3.44 -1.54
N LEU A 294 13.58 -3.43 -1.90
CA LEU A 294 12.90 -2.32 -2.54
C LEU A 294 12.05 -1.58 -1.52
N PHE A 295 12.23 -0.26 -1.46
CA PHE A 295 11.35 0.65 -0.75
C PHE A 295 10.34 1.30 -1.72
N ILE A 296 9.07 1.27 -1.34
CA ILE A 296 7.95 1.88 -2.06
C ILE A 296 7.33 2.94 -1.14
N PRO A 297 7.53 4.24 -1.44
CA PRO A 297 6.98 5.31 -0.64
C PRO A 297 5.46 5.40 -0.75
N SER A 298 4.84 5.90 0.32
CA SER A 298 3.42 6.24 0.39
C SER A 298 2.97 7.10 -0.78
N GLY A 299 1.82 6.77 -1.34
CA GLY A 299 1.26 7.52 -2.47
C GLY A 299 1.90 7.22 -3.82
N THR A 300 2.79 6.23 -3.92
CA THR A 300 3.38 5.80 -5.19
C THR A 300 2.48 4.77 -5.88
N ALA A 301 2.09 5.04 -7.12
CA ALA A 301 1.39 4.05 -7.94
C ALA A 301 2.41 3.09 -8.59
N TYR A 302 2.18 1.78 -8.47
CA TYR A 302 3.06 0.78 -9.03
C TYR A 302 2.31 -0.44 -9.57
N SER A 303 2.89 -1.12 -10.56
CA SER A 303 2.50 -2.46 -11.00
C SER A 303 3.67 -3.42 -10.84
N SER A 304 3.37 -4.73 -10.80
CA SER A 304 4.40 -5.76 -10.64
C SER A 304 4.14 -6.99 -11.52
N GLU A 305 5.21 -7.67 -11.90
CA GLU A 305 5.17 -8.93 -12.64
C GLU A 305 6.27 -9.87 -12.15
N ALA A 306 5.90 -11.06 -11.67
CA ALA A 306 6.84 -12.11 -11.34
C ALA A 306 7.42 -12.74 -12.63
N LEU A 307 8.74 -12.64 -12.82
CA LEU A 307 9.45 -13.18 -13.98
C LEU A 307 9.95 -14.61 -13.76
N ASP A 308 10.04 -15.03 -12.50
CA ASP A 308 10.29 -16.40 -12.05
C ASP A 308 9.32 -16.73 -10.89
N ASP A 309 9.39 -17.94 -10.35
CA ASP A 309 8.77 -18.23 -9.05
C ASP A 309 9.55 -17.45 -7.98
N CYS A 310 8.84 -16.68 -7.16
CA CYS A 310 9.44 -15.73 -6.23
C CYS A 310 9.16 -16.10 -4.77
N LEU A 311 10.18 -15.88 -3.93
CA LEU A 311 10.03 -15.82 -2.47
C LEU A 311 10.22 -14.38 -2.02
N VAL A 312 9.16 -13.78 -1.50
CA VAL A 312 9.10 -12.36 -1.15
C VAL A 312 8.71 -12.19 0.31
N LEU A 313 9.42 -11.34 1.03
CA LEU A 313 8.93 -10.81 2.31
C LEU A 313 8.59 -9.34 2.10
N SER A 314 7.36 -8.93 2.40
CA SER A 314 6.97 -7.53 2.30
C SER A 314 6.32 -7.03 3.59
N GLY A 315 6.46 -5.75 3.85
CA GLY A 315 5.87 -5.12 5.02
C GLY A 315 5.40 -3.72 4.73
N ASN A 316 4.23 -3.37 5.26
CA ASN A 316 3.78 -2.00 5.33
C ASN A 316 4.11 -1.42 6.70
N TYR A 317 4.40 -0.12 6.73
CA TYR A 317 4.78 0.54 7.96
C TYR A 317 4.42 2.03 7.95
N VAL A 318 4.42 2.60 9.16
CA VAL A 318 4.22 4.04 9.39
C VAL A 318 5.45 4.59 10.08
N ASP A 319 5.95 5.73 9.64
CA ASP A 319 7.06 6.45 10.26
C ASP A 319 6.84 7.97 10.15
N LEU A 320 7.89 8.75 10.46
CA LEU A 320 7.86 10.21 10.36
C LEU A 320 7.51 10.74 8.96
N SER A 321 7.80 9.97 7.90
CA SER A 321 7.59 10.43 6.51
C SER A 321 6.13 10.37 6.06
N ASN A 322 5.31 9.51 6.65
CA ASN A 322 3.96 9.26 6.16
C ASN A 322 2.85 9.32 7.22
N ILE A 323 3.14 9.53 8.51
CA ILE A 323 2.13 9.52 9.59
C ILE A 323 0.95 10.46 9.32
N ASP A 324 1.18 11.66 8.79
CA ASP A 324 0.09 12.61 8.51
C ASP A 324 -0.78 12.17 7.33
N CYS A 325 -0.17 11.67 6.25
CA CYS A 325 -0.91 11.09 5.13
C CYS A 325 -1.76 9.90 5.61
N VAL A 326 -1.23 9.08 6.51
CA VAL A 326 -1.96 7.96 7.11
C VAL A 326 -3.14 8.46 7.93
N LYS A 327 -2.95 9.47 8.80
CA LYS A 327 -4.05 10.06 9.57
C LYS A 327 -5.15 10.63 8.67
N GLU A 328 -4.78 11.32 7.59
CA GLU A 328 -5.73 11.87 6.63
C GLU A 328 -6.57 10.77 5.96
N GLU A 329 -5.94 9.70 5.47
CA GLU A 329 -6.65 8.58 4.84
C GLU A 329 -7.54 7.82 5.83
N LEU A 330 -7.01 7.53 7.03
CA LEU A 330 -7.77 6.85 8.09
C LEU A 330 -8.96 7.69 8.59
N ASN A 331 -8.88 9.02 8.57
CA ASN A 331 -9.96 9.90 9.03
C ASN A 331 -11.26 9.69 8.22
N ALA A 332 -11.15 9.42 6.92
CA ALA A 332 -12.30 9.10 6.07
C ALA A 332 -12.78 7.65 6.30
N MET A 333 -11.83 6.71 6.42
CA MET A 333 -12.12 5.28 6.47
C MET A 333 -12.59 4.78 7.85
N LYS A 334 -12.32 5.52 8.93
CA LYS A 334 -12.76 5.14 10.30
C LYS A 334 -14.28 4.99 10.44
N LEU A 335 -15.04 5.56 9.52
CA LEU A 335 -16.51 5.50 9.51
C LEU A 335 -17.05 4.12 9.15
N SER A 336 -16.27 3.27 8.48
CA SER A 336 -16.72 1.97 7.98
C SER A 336 -16.13 0.77 8.74
N ASN A 337 -15.11 0.96 9.57
CA ASN A 337 -14.38 -0.15 10.20
C ASN A 337 -13.83 0.20 11.59
N LEU A 338 -14.19 -0.60 12.61
CA LEU A 338 -13.75 -0.38 14.00
C LEU A 338 -12.23 -0.47 14.17
N ASN A 339 -11.55 -1.42 13.51
CA ASN A 339 -10.10 -1.54 13.60
C ASN A 339 -9.40 -0.30 13.01
N ILE A 340 -9.95 0.26 11.92
CA ILE A 340 -9.45 1.51 11.33
C ILE A 340 -9.67 2.68 12.29
N LYS A 341 -10.83 2.74 12.94
CA LYS A 341 -11.12 3.77 13.94
C LYS A 341 -10.16 3.72 15.13
N GLU A 342 -9.90 2.55 15.68
CA GLU A 342 -8.94 2.37 16.78
C GLU A 342 -7.52 2.79 16.37
N LEU A 343 -7.09 2.43 15.15
CA LEU A 343 -5.79 2.86 14.62
C LEU A 343 -5.71 4.38 14.47
N PHE A 344 -6.75 5.00 13.89
CA PHE A 344 -6.83 6.45 13.73
C PHE A 344 -6.72 7.17 15.08
N GLU A 345 -7.49 6.73 16.08
CA GLU A 345 -7.52 7.33 17.42
C GLU A 345 -6.16 7.23 18.13
N GLN A 346 -5.49 6.08 18.03
CA GLN A 346 -4.16 5.89 18.63
C GLN A 346 -3.09 6.73 17.93
N LEU A 347 -3.01 6.71 16.59
CA LEU A 347 -2.02 7.49 15.84
C LEU A 347 -2.24 9.01 15.98
N SER A 348 -3.48 9.45 16.17
CA SER A 348 -3.85 10.87 16.31
C SER A 348 -3.77 11.38 17.75
N SER A 349 -3.45 10.53 18.73
CA SER A 349 -3.28 10.96 20.12
C SER A 349 -2.08 11.89 20.27
N GLU A 350 -2.22 13.00 20.99
CA GLU A 350 -1.11 13.91 21.34
C GLU A 350 -0.01 13.19 22.13
N ALA A 351 -0.37 12.14 22.88
CA ALA A 351 0.55 11.32 23.65
C ALA A 351 1.20 10.18 22.83
N PHE A 352 0.87 10.06 21.53
CA PHE A 352 1.42 8.99 20.69
C PHE A 352 2.95 9.14 20.57
N PRO A 353 3.74 8.07 20.79
CA PRO A 353 5.18 8.16 20.72
C PRO A 353 5.65 8.19 19.25
N SER A 354 5.77 9.38 18.65
CA SER A 354 6.12 9.60 17.25
C SER A 354 7.59 9.97 16.98
N LYS A 355 8.48 9.97 17.97
CA LYS A 355 9.93 10.20 17.74
C LYS A 355 10.65 8.97 17.17
N MET A 356 11.72 9.17 16.43
CA MET A 356 12.57 8.11 15.84
C MET A 356 14.05 8.31 16.19
N TRP A 357 14.85 7.27 15.95
CA TRP A 357 16.31 7.36 15.98
C TRP A 357 16.86 7.77 14.61
N SER A 358 17.72 8.79 14.57
CA SER A 358 18.48 9.18 13.37
C SER A 358 19.41 8.05 12.90
N CYS A 359 19.92 7.27 13.85
CA CYS A 359 20.88 6.19 13.65
C CYS A 359 20.33 4.83 14.13
N GLN A 360 19.12 4.48 13.69
CA GLN A 360 18.50 3.19 14.02
C GLN A 360 19.38 1.99 13.61
N ASN A 361 19.38 0.95 14.43
CA ASN A 361 20.02 -0.33 14.13
C ASN A 361 19.02 -1.35 13.54
N ASP A 362 19.54 -2.40 12.91
CA ASP A 362 18.70 -3.53 12.52
C ASP A 362 18.15 -4.21 13.79
N LEU A 363 16.89 -4.65 13.76
CA LEU A 363 16.22 -5.23 14.94
C LEU A 363 15.86 -6.69 14.72
N LYS A 364 16.16 -7.55 15.70
CA LYS A 364 15.65 -8.93 15.67
C LYS A 364 14.13 -8.92 15.79
N TRP A 365 13.47 -9.89 15.18
CA TRP A 365 12.00 -9.99 15.17
C TRP A 365 11.35 -9.77 16.53
N LYS A 366 11.88 -10.42 17.58
CA LYS A 366 11.35 -10.34 18.94
C LYS A 366 11.41 -8.91 19.49
N GLU A 367 12.48 -8.18 19.17
CA GLU A 367 12.66 -6.78 19.57
C GLU A 367 11.75 -5.88 18.74
N TYR A 368 11.70 -6.09 17.42
CA TYR A 368 10.82 -5.35 16.53
C TYR A 368 9.34 -5.43 16.96
N LYS A 369 8.88 -6.62 17.38
CA LYS A 369 7.51 -6.85 17.85
C LYS A 369 7.26 -6.42 19.30
N HIS A 370 8.24 -5.89 20.02
CA HIS A 370 8.07 -5.42 21.39
C HIS A 370 8.19 -3.90 21.46
N TRP A 371 7.23 -3.24 22.10
CA TRP A 371 7.25 -1.81 22.35
C TRP A 371 6.67 -1.52 23.76
N PRO A 372 7.25 -0.58 24.54
CA PRO A 372 8.49 0.17 24.27
C PRO A 372 9.75 -0.70 24.42
N ARG A 373 10.80 -0.36 23.67
CA ARG A 373 12.10 -1.08 23.71
C ARG A 373 13.12 -0.37 24.60
N GLU A 374 13.07 0.95 24.59
CA GLU A 374 14.06 1.84 25.17
C GLU A 374 13.34 3.04 25.81
N ASN A 375 14.10 3.88 26.49
CA ASN A 375 13.57 5.12 27.03
C ASN A 375 13.19 6.07 25.88
N TYR A 376 11.88 6.35 25.74
CA TYR A 376 11.34 7.21 24.68
C TYR A 376 11.97 8.62 24.64
N GLN A 377 12.52 9.11 25.77
CA GLN A 377 13.21 10.40 25.82
C GLN A 377 14.54 10.42 25.08
N MET A 378 15.08 9.25 24.69
CA MET A 378 16.36 9.15 23.99
C MET A 378 16.23 9.32 22.47
N PHE A 379 15.04 9.12 21.90
CA PHE A 379 14.81 9.31 20.46
C PHE A 379 15.07 10.77 20.06
N ASP A 380 15.86 10.96 19.01
CA ASP A 380 16.57 12.21 18.70
C ASP A 380 16.03 12.97 17.48
N ILE A 381 15.14 12.36 16.70
CA ILE A 381 14.47 13.01 15.57
C ILE A 381 12.95 12.96 15.67
N THR A 382 12.34 13.99 15.09
CA THR A 382 10.91 14.24 15.06
C THR A 382 10.47 14.62 13.65
N GLN A 383 9.17 14.81 13.46
CA GLN A 383 8.65 15.19 12.14
C GLN A 383 9.14 16.56 11.69
N SER A 384 9.41 17.50 12.61
CA SER A 384 9.95 18.82 12.25
C SER A 384 11.36 18.75 11.68
N ASP A 385 12.11 17.70 11.97
CA ASP A 385 13.45 17.48 11.41
C ASP A 385 13.40 16.95 9.96
N CYS A 386 12.20 16.61 9.47
CA CYS A 386 11.94 16.09 8.13
C CYS A 386 11.35 17.15 7.16
N LEU A 387 11.03 18.36 7.63
CA LEU A 387 10.33 19.41 6.88
C LEU A 387 11.27 20.41 6.19
#